data_AF-A0A8H6XEQ7-F1
#
_entry.id   AF-A0A8H6XEQ7-F1
#
_cell.length_a   1.000
_cell.length_b   1.000
_cell.length_c   1.000
_cell.angle_alpha   90.00
_cell.angle_beta   90.00
_cell.angle_gamma   90.00
#
_symmetry.space_group_name_H-M   'P 1'
#
loop_
_entity.id
_entity.type
_entity.pdbx_description
1 polymer ?
#
loop_
_entity_poly.entity_id
_entity_poly.type
_entity_poly.pdbx_seq_one_letter_code
_entity_poly.pdbx_strand_id
1 'polypeptide(L)'
;MTSTFTLCADSTSLAAALDKLRSSPMLFVDCEGDRLGVAGGSLSLISLRTSATPRMTYIVDVLALSSSDLIAVFAVLEHSSICKVLFDGRMDHSAFFHGHSTVMNNVLDLQLVDVSTRLLRGEGMDNQLGRLSPFFSTTHIIANRANYSKLHRLLSLSKTIKEHKVRNSVWTGGLVDHNGWMDRPLPPVRSERYIDPSLSVRSVKYVQLWSDAAPQPDDTYRLHPILPLEILHTPVDTAQFICTGCRRTLGRSSFPTTSLPKCFVCFAIDAKLESKQSTPLPQPAPETGSSRGWDDIQYREFCGDHPEWPTAYMYETGDFSDWYPEGGIGQR
;
A
#
# COMPACT_ATOMS: atom_id res chain seq x y z
N MET A 1 19.02 -20.84 -6.87
CA MET A 1 18.77 -20.52 -8.30
C MET A 1 18.78 -19.01 -8.43
N THR A 2 19.71 -18.45 -9.20
CA THR A 2 19.70 -17.01 -9.52
C THR A 2 18.45 -16.71 -10.32
N SER A 3 17.59 -15.82 -9.82
CA SER A 3 16.43 -15.35 -10.59
C SER A 3 16.97 -14.48 -11.73
N THR A 4 17.03 -15.03 -12.93
CA THR A 4 17.45 -14.31 -14.13
C THR A 4 16.37 -13.33 -14.55
N PHE A 5 16.76 -12.10 -14.87
CA PHE A 5 15.89 -11.10 -15.49
C PHE A 5 16.40 -10.76 -16.90
N THR A 6 15.51 -10.24 -17.74
CA THR A 6 15.86 -9.70 -19.06
C THR A 6 15.66 -8.19 -19.04
N LEU A 7 16.74 -7.45 -19.25
CA LEU A 7 16.67 -6.00 -19.47
C LEU A 7 16.15 -5.72 -20.89
N CYS A 8 15.12 -4.89 -20.98
CA CYS A 8 14.52 -4.41 -22.22
C CYS A 8 14.90 -2.93 -22.37
N ALA A 9 16.05 -2.66 -22.99
CA ALA A 9 16.59 -1.31 -23.17
C ALA A 9 16.67 -0.89 -24.66
N ASP A 10 16.21 -1.75 -25.57
CA ASP A 10 16.10 -1.49 -27.00
C ASP A 10 14.88 -2.21 -27.58
N SER A 11 14.49 -1.84 -28.81
CA SER A 11 13.32 -2.43 -29.47
C SER A 11 13.42 -3.95 -29.68
N THR A 12 14.64 -4.51 -29.77
CA THR A 12 14.84 -5.95 -30.04
C THR A 12 14.57 -6.78 -28.79
N SER A 13 15.20 -6.40 -27.68
CA SER A 13 15.00 -7.01 -26.36
C SER A 13 13.54 -6.86 -25.90
N LEU A 14 12.94 -5.69 -26.17
CA LEU A 14 11.54 -5.45 -25.85
C LEU A 14 10.57 -6.32 -26.68
N ALA A 15 10.78 -6.42 -28.00
CA ALA A 15 9.90 -7.22 -28.85
C ALA A 15 9.84 -8.69 -28.38
N ALA A 16 10.98 -9.27 -28.01
CA ALA A 16 11.05 -10.62 -27.46
C ALA A 16 10.30 -10.76 -26.11
N ALA A 17 10.34 -9.73 -25.27
CA ALA A 17 9.62 -9.70 -24.00
C ALA A 17 8.11 -9.60 -24.21
N LEU A 18 7.65 -8.74 -25.14
CA LEU A 18 6.24 -8.48 -25.38
C LEU A 18 5.44 -9.74 -25.75
N ASP A 19 6.01 -10.67 -26.51
CA ASP A 19 5.35 -11.94 -26.84
C ASP A 19 5.02 -12.77 -25.60
N LYS A 20 5.93 -12.75 -24.61
CA LYS A 20 5.76 -13.47 -23.33
C LYS A 20 4.81 -12.73 -22.40
N LEU A 21 4.86 -11.40 -22.39
CA LEU A 21 3.98 -10.57 -21.58
C LEU A 21 2.52 -10.68 -22.05
N ARG A 22 2.27 -10.58 -23.37
CA ARG A 22 0.93 -10.66 -23.98
C ARG A 22 0.27 -12.03 -23.83
N SER A 23 1.06 -13.10 -23.79
CA SER A 23 0.56 -14.46 -23.59
C SER A 23 0.36 -14.81 -22.12
N SER A 24 0.79 -13.97 -21.18
CA SER A 24 0.62 -14.23 -19.75
C SER A 24 -0.78 -13.81 -19.30
N PRO A 25 -1.53 -14.68 -18.60
CA PRO A 25 -2.85 -14.31 -18.06
C PRO A 25 -2.74 -13.33 -16.88
N MET A 26 -1.57 -13.26 -16.25
CA MET A 26 -1.31 -12.44 -15.07
C MET A 26 0.15 -11.98 -15.06
N LEU A 27 0.34 -10.70 -14.76
CA LEU A 27 1.63 -10.04 -14.62
C LEU A 27 1.76 -9.44 -13.22
N PHE A 28 2.91 -9.61 -12.58
CA PHE A 28 3.27 -8.81 -11.40
C PHE A 28 3.99 -7.55 -11.88
N VAL A 29 3.54 -6.40 -11.38
CA VAL A 29 4.00 -5.08 -11.85
C VAL A 29 4.51 -4.29 -10.65
N ASP A 30 5.64 -3.63 -10.85
CA ASP A 30 6.26 -2.70 -9.91
C ASP A 30 7.04 -1.65 -10.73
N CYS A 31 7.00 -0.39 -10.32
CA CYS A 31 7.60 0.70 -11.07
C CYS A 31 8.55 1.53 -10.20
N GLU A 32 9.56 2.11 -10.84
CA GLU A 32 10.51 3.02 -10.19
C GLU A 32 10.60 4.32 -10.98
N GLY A 33 10.93 5.42 -10.30
CA GLY A 33 10.97 6.74 -10.90
C GLY A 33 11.37 7.86 -9.94
N ASP A 34 11.72 9.04 -10.48
CA ASP A 34 11.86 10.25 -9.67
C ASP A 34 10.48 10.70 -9.21
N ARG A 35 10.23 10.70 -7.89
CA ARG A 35 8.94 11.11 -7.29
C ARG A 35 7.76 10.47 -8.02
N LEU A 36 7.87 9.17 -8.29
CA LEU A 36 6.95 8.39 -9.12
C LEU A 36 5.49 8.70 -8.81
N GLY A 37 4.68 9.03 -9.82
CA GLY A 37 3.24 9.23 -9.72
C GLY A 37 2.79 10.52 -9.01
N VAL A 38 3.72 11.32 -8.46
CA VAL A 38 3.46 12.66 -7.93
C VAL A 38 3.45 13.68 -9.07
N ALA A 39 2.76 14.80 -8.90
CA ALA A 39 2.82 15.91 -9.85
C ALA A 39 4.28 16.36 -10.11
N GLY A 40 4.70 16.36 -11.37
CA GLY A 40 6.06 16.71 -11.78
C GLY A 40 7.10 15.61 -11.54
N GLY A 41 6.69 14.39 -11.17
CA GLY A 41 7.54 13.20 -11.16
C GLY A 41 7.69 12.55 -12.54
N SER A 42 8.54 11.53 -12.63
CA SER A 42 8.79 10.79 -13.88
C SER A 42 8.98 9.29 -13.63
N LEU A 43 8.58 8.47 -14.59
CA LEU A 43 8.77 7.02 -14.60
C LEU A 43 10.11 6.68 -15.27
N SER A 44 10.90 5.81 -14.65
CA SER A 44 12.22 5.40 -15.19
C SER A 44 12.31 3.90 -15.49
N LEU A 45 11.67 3.04 -14.68
CA LEU A 45 11.73 1.59 -14.85
C LEU A 45 10.37 0.95 -14.61
N ILE A 46 10.09 -0.12 -15.35
CA ILE A 46 8.94 -1.00 -15.11
C ILE A 46 9.45 -2.44 -14.95
N SER A 47 9.17 -3.05 -13.81
CA SER A 47 9.39 -4.47 -13.57
C SER A 47 8.13 -5.25 -13.89
N LEU A 48 8.22 -6.19 -14.82
CA LEU A 48 7.11 -7.05 -15.25
C LEU A 48 7.50 -8.51 -15.08
N ARG A 49 6.73 -9.25 -14.28
CA ARG A 49 6.95 -10.69 -14.11
C ARG A 49 5.77 -11.51 -14.57
N THR A 50 6.01 -12.51 -15.41
CA THR A 50 4.98 -13.44 -15.87
C THR A 50 4.57 -14.42 -14.77
N SER A 51 3.30 -14.80 -14.76
CA SER A 51 2.76 -15.84 -13.87
C SER A 51 3.04 -17.27 -14.36
N ALA A 52 3.17 -17.45 -15.68
CA ALA A 52 3.39 -18.74 -16.33
C ALA A 52 4.75 -19.36 -15.95
N THR A 53 4.86 -20.68 -16.02
CA THR A 53 6.12 -21.42 -15.77
C THR A 53 6.84 -21.70 -17.09
N PRO A 54 8.13 -21.41 -17.23
CA PRO A 54 9.00 -20.73 -16.26
C PRO A 54 8.64 -19.24 -16.11
N ARG A 55 8.70 -18.74 -14.87
CA ARG A 55 8.41 -17.33 -14.56
C ARG A 55 9.58 -16.48 -15.01
N MET A 56 9.31 -15.50 -15.86
CA MET A 56 10.31 -14.58 -16.38
C MET A 56 10.08 -13.18 -15.82
N THR A 57 11.17 -12.51 -15.47
CA THR A 57 11.16 -11.10 -15.05
C THR A 57 11.78 -10.26 -16.17
N TYR A 58 11.07 -9.22 -16.58
CA TYR A 58 11.50 -8.24 -17.57
C TYR A 58 11.64 -6.88 -16.88
N ILE A 59 12.76 -6.22 -17.09
CA ILE A 59 13.00 -4.85 -16.60
C ILE A 59 12.98 -3.95 -17.83
N VAL A 60 11.96 -3.10 -17.95
CA VAL A 60 11.80 -2.16 -19.06
C VAL A 60 12.48 -0.86 -18.68
N ASP A 61 13.49 -0.46 -19.46
CA ASP A 61 14.16 0.83 -19.30
C ASP A 61 13.39 1.91 -20.05
N VAL A 62 12.60 2.68 -19.31
CA VAL A 62 11.69 3.69 -19.89
C VAL A 62 12.47 4.84 -20.50
N LEU A 63 13.69 5.12 -20.01
CA LEU A 63 14.52 6.22 -20.49
C LEU A 63 15.31 5.86 -21.74
N ALA A 64 15.63 4.57 -21.94
CA ALA A 64 16.34 4.09 -23.11
C ALA A 64 15.44 3.83 -24.33
N LEU A 65 14.15 3.57 -24.10
CA LEU A 65 13.21 3.18 -25.15
C LEU A 65 12.52 4.37 -25.83
N SER A 66 12.15 4.19 -27.10
CA SER A 66 11.38 5.20 -27.84
C SER A 66 9.92 5.26 -27.37
N SER A 67 9.22 6.37 -27.65
CA SER A 67 7.78 6.45 -27.37
C SER A 67 6.97 5.35 -28.05
N SER A 68 7.34 4.94 -29.26
CA SER A 68 6.69 3.83 -29.98
C SER A 68 6.88 2.48 -29.29
N ASP A 69 8.07 2.23 -28.74
CA ASP A 69 8.35 1.02 -27.97
C ASP A 69 7.49 0.98 -26.69
N LEU A 70 7.41 2.11 -25.99
CA LEU A 70 6.66 2.24 -24.74
C LEU A 70 5.15 2.08 -24.93
N ILE A 71 4.58 2.58 -26.03
CA ILE A 71 3.16 2.35 -26.37
C ILE A 71 2.82 0.86 -26.38
N ALA A 72 3.73 0.01 -26.89
CA ALA A 72 3.50 -1.42 -26.95
C ALA A 72 3.50 -2.08 -25.56
N VAL A 73 4.28 -1.56 -24.61
CA VAL A 73 4.27 -1.98 -23.19
C VAL A 73 2.98 -1.52 -22.51
N PHE A 74 2.61 -0.26 -22.71
CA PHE A 74 1.41 0.31 -22.11
C PHE A 74 0.14 -0.40 -22.57
N ALA A 75 0.06 -0.79 -23.84
CA ALA A 75 -1.04 -1.61 -24.36
C ALA A 75 -1.21 -2.95 -23.61
N VAL A 76 -0.13 -3.54 -23.08
CA VAL A 76 -0.20 -4.74 -22.23
C VAL A 76 -0.83 -4.41 -20.87
N LEU A 77 -0.47 -3.27 -20.29
CA LEU A 77 -1.03 -2.81 -19.00
C LEU A 77 -2.51 -2.43 -19.11
N GLU A 78 -2.93 -1.89 -20.25
CA GLU A 78 -4.34 -1.58 -20.53
C GLU A 78 -5.18 -2.81 -20.85
N HIS A 79 -4.55 -3.93 -21.25
CA HIS A 79 -5.26 -5.11 -21.72
C HIS A 79 -6.15 -5.72 -20.62
N SER A 80 -7.45 -5.79 -20.86
CA SER A 80 -8.44 -6.23 -19.86
C SER A 80 -8.37 -7.73 -19.56
N SER A 81 -7.90 -8.57 -20.48
CA SER A 81 -7.76 -10.01 -20.23
C SER A 81 -6.50 -10.38 -19.43
N ILE A 82 -5.56 -9.45 -19.24
CA ILE A 82 -4.32 -9.68 -18.49
C ILE A 82 -4.52 -9.07 -17.10
N CYS A 83 -4.44 -9.89 -16.06
CA CYS A 83 -4.52 -9.40 -14.68
C CYS A 83 -3.19 -8.76 -14.27
N LYS A 84 -3.19 -7.51 -13.79
CA LYS A 84 -2.00 -6.88 -13.22
C LYS A 84 -2.05 -6.97 -11.70
N VAL A 85 -1.05 -7.61 -11.11
CA VAL A 85 -0.91 -7.76 -9.66
C VAL A 85 0.11 -6.75 -9.15
N LEU A 86 -0.32 -5.85 -8.26
CA LEU A 86 0.50 -4.80 -7.68
C LEU A 86 0.46 -4.88 -6.15
N PHE A 87 1.44 -4.28 -5.49
CA PHE A 87 1.37 -3.97 -4.07
C PHE A 87 1.39 -2.44 -3.91
N ASP A 88 0.29 -1.85 -3.48
CA ASP A 88 0.13 -0.38 -3.41
C ASP A 88 0.26 0.32 -4.77
N GLY A 89 -0.45 -0.19 -5.79
CA GLY A 89 -0.31 0.24 -7.19
C GLY A 89 -0.82 1.65 -7.52
N ARG A 90 -1.11 2.47 -6.51
CA ARG A 90 -1.68 3.81 -6.70
C ARG A 90 -0.68 4.74 -7.40
N MET A 91 0.59 4.73 -6.97
CA MET A 91 1.60 5.67 -7.51
C MET A 91 2.02 5.22 -8.90
N ASP A 92 2.13 3.89 -9.12
CA ASP A 92 2.35 3.28 -10.43
C ASP A 92 1.27 3.73 -11.42
N HIS A 93 -0.01 3.53 -11.06
CA HIS A 93 -1.11 3.93 -11.91
C HIS A 93 -1.12 5.44 -12.17
N SER A 94 -0.85 6.28 -11.16
CA SER A 94 -0.75 7.73 -11.35
C SER A 94 0.34 8.11 -12.35
N ALA A 95 1.49 7.45 -12.31
CA ALA A 95 2.58 7.66 -13.25
C ALA A 95 2.17 7.31 -14.70
N PHE A 96 1.50 6.18 -14.89
CA PHE A 96 0.96 5.78 -16.20
C PHE A 96 -0.14 6.72 -16.70
N PHE A 97 -1.09 7.07 -15.84
CA PHE A 97 -2.26 7.85 -16.21
C PHE A 97 -1.88 9.29 -16.57
N HIS A 98 -1.16 9.98 -15.69
CA HIS A 98 -0.80 11.39 -15.90
C HIS A 98 0.43 11.58 -16.79
N GLY A 99 1.39 10.65 -16.74
CA GLY A 99 2.62 10.73 -17.55
C GLY A 99 2.48 10.17 -18.96
N HIS A 100 1.61 9.18 -19.15
CA HIS A 100 1.54 8.40 -20.40
C HIS A 100 0.11 8.15 -20.91
N SER A 101 -0.91 8.79 -20.34
CA SER A 101 -2.33 8.62 -20.73
C SER A 101 -2.78 7.16 -20.76
N THR A 102 -2.20 6.32 -19.90
CA THR A 102 -2.39 4.88 -19.89
C THR A 102 -3.25 4.47 -18.71
N VAL A 103 -4.33 3.72 -18.95
CA VAL A 103 -5.26 3.28 -17.90
C VAL A 103 -5.06 1.81 -17.58
N MET A 104 -4.60 1.49 -16.37
CA MET A 104 -4.44 0.10 -15.96
C MET A 104 -5.80 -0.54 -15.66
N ASN A 105 -6.17 -1.57 -16.42
CA ASN A 105 -7.42 -2.32 -16.28
C ASN A 105 -7.19 -3.66 -15.59
N ASN A 106 -8.23 -4.38 -15.12
CA ASN A 106 -8.09 -5.72 -14.53
C ASN A 106 -6.91 -5.84 -13.54
N VAL A 107 -7.01 -5.12 -12.44
CA VAL A 107 -5.96 -5.02 -11.42
C VAL A 107 -6.34 -5.84 -10.19
N LEU A 108 -5.35 -6.47 -9.56
CA LEU A 108 -5.43 -7.04 -8.23
C LEU A 108 -4.35 -6.40 -7.35
N ASP A 109 -4.78 -5.57 -6.42
CA ASP A 109 -3.88 -4.93 -5.45
C ASP A 109 -3.77 -5.76 -4.18
N LEU A 110 -2.54 -6.17 -3.85
CA LEU A 110 -2.25 -7.06 -2.73
C LEU A 110 -2.43 -6.40 -1.35
N GLN A 111 -2.44 -5.07 -1.23
CA GLN A 111 -2.83 -4.42 0.03
C GLN A 111 -4.33 -4.59 0.29
N LEU A 112 -5.17 -4.57 -0.75
CA LEU A 112 -6.59 -4.88 -0.59
C LEU A 112 -6.83 -6.37 -0.32
N VAL A 113 -6.03 -7.26 -0.90
CA VAL A 113 -6.02 -8.68 -0.53
C VAL A 113 -5.68 -8.83 0.95
N ASP A 114 -4.68 -8.12 1.47
CA ASP A 114 -4.38 -8.14 2.89
C ASP A 114 -5.59 -7.68 3.73
N VAL A 115 -6.15 -6.51 3.44
CA VAL A 115 -7.29 -5.96 4.20
C VAL A 115 -8.49 -6.92 4.16
N SER A 116 -8.84 -7.48 3.00
CA SER A 116 -9.98 -8.39 2.86
C SER A 116 -9.79 -9.70 3.63
N THR A 117 -8.54 -10.15 3.75
CA THR A 117 -8.22 -11.42 4.41
C THR A 117 -8.05 -11.29 5.92
N ARG A 118 -7.94 -10.08 6.48
CA ARG A 118 -7.83 -9.87 7.94
C ARG A 118 -9.03 -10.42 8.71
N LEU A 119 -10.25 -10.14 8.24
CA LEU A 119 -11.48 -10.69 8.82
C LEU A 119 -11.48 -12.23 8.78
N LEU A 120 -11.00 -12.82 7.69
CA LEU A 120 -10.88 -14.28 7.55
C LEU A 120 -9.83 -14.87 8.51
N ARG A 121 -8.85 -14.08 8.94
CA ARG A 121 -7.87 -14.44 9.98
C ARG A 121 -8.38 -14.17 11.40
N GLY A 122 -9.63 -13.76 11.57
CA GLY A 122 -10.24 -13.48 12.87
C GLY A 122 -9.94 -12.09 13.42
N GLU A 123 -9.52 -11.14 12.58
CA GLU A 123 -9.34 -9.75 13.03
C GLU A 123 -10.68 -9.14 13.47
N GLY A 124 -10.77 -8.77 14.75
CA GLY A 124 -11.91 -8.04 15.30
C GLY A 124 -11.74 -6.52 15.22
N MET A 125 -12.78 -5.79 15.63
CA MET A 125 -12.78 -4.32 15.64
C MET A 125 -11.62 -3.75 16.50
N ASP A 126 -11.33 -4.34 17.65
CA ASP A 126 -10.26 -3.85 18.52
C ASP A 126 -8.88 -4.02 17.91
N ASN A 127 -8.64 -5.14 17.19
CA ASN A 127 -7.40 -5.34 16.44
C ASN A 127 -7.29 -4.33 15.29
N GLN A 128 -8.37 -4.13 14.52
CA GLN A 128 -8.39 -3.14 13.43
C GLN A 128 -8.04 -1.74 13.95
N LEU A 129 -8.65 -1.32 15.06
CA LEU A 129 -8.41 -0.02 15.68
C LEU A 129 -7.00 0.06 16.28
N GLY A 130 -6.53 -1.01 16.91
CA GLY A 130 -5.17 -1.11 17.45
C GLY A 130 -4.10 -0.88 16.38
N ARG A 131 -4.36 -1.21 15.11
CA ARG A 131 -3.44 -0.89 14.00
C ARG A 131 -3.22 0.62 13.82
N LEU A 132 -4.10 1.48 14.32
CA LEU A 132 -3.95 2.94 14.27
C LEU A 132 -3.01 3.50 15.36
N SER A 133 -2.51 2.66 16.29
CA SER A 133 -1.68 3.12 17.41
C SER A 133 -0.41 3.91 17.03
N PRO A 134 0.22 3.70 15.85
CA PRO A 134 1.34 4.56 15.46
C PRO A 134 0.93 5.96 14.97
N PHE A 135 -0.37 6.24 14.89
CA PHE A 135 -0.91 7.56 14.57
C PHE A 135 -1.52 8.25 15.78
N PHE A 136 -2.09 7.49 16.71
CA PHE A 136 -2.85 8.01 17.83
C PHE A 136 -2.57 7.20 19.09
N SER A 137 -2.57 7.84 20.25
CA SER A 137 -2.53 7.13 21.51
C SER A 137 -3.75 6.23 21.69
N THR A 138 -3.60 5.14 22.44
CA THR A 138 -4.70 4.21 22.75
C THR A 138 -5.90 4.94 23.36
N THR A 139 -5.66 5.88 24.28
CA THR A 139 -6.70 6.71 24.89
C THR A 139 -7.48 7.51 23.85
N HIS A 140 -6.79 8.10 22.86
CA HIS A 140 -7.43 8.86 21.79
C HIS A 140 -8.29 7.96 20.88
N ILE A 141 -7.80 6.76 20.57
CA ILE A 141 -8.53 5.76 19.78
C ILE A 141 -9.80 5.33 20.50
N ILE A 142 -9.71 5.03 21.80
CA ILE A 142 -10.86 4.64 22.63
C ILE A 142 -11.90 5.76 22.66
N ALA A 143 -11.48 6.98 22.94
CA ALA A 143 -12.37 8.14 23.01
C ALA A 143 -13.09 8.43 21.67
N ASN A 144 -12.46 8.09 20.54
CA ASN A 144 -12.96 8.34 19.19
C ASN A 144 -13.35 7.07 18.42
N ARG A 145 -13.64 5.97 19.13
CA ARG A 145 -13.88 4.64 18.55
C ARG A 145 -14.90 4.65 17.41
N ALA A 146 -16.02 5.35 17.60
CA ALA A 146 -17.07 5.46 16.59
C ALA A 146 -16.55 6.09 15.28
N ASN A 147 -15.70 7.11 15.39
CA ASN A 147 -15.12 7.83 14.26
C ASN A 147 -14.06 7.01 13.51
N TYR A 148 -13.45 6.03 14.16
CA TYR A 148 -12.37 5.22 13.58
C TYR A 148 -12.79 3.82 13.15
N SER A 149 -14.02 3.40 13.47
CA SER A 149 -14.57 2.08 13.13
C SER A 149 -14.51 1.71 11.64
N LYS A 150 -14.44 2.71 10.75
CA LYS A 150 -14.37 2.52 9.28
C LYS A 150 -12.95 2.64 8.71
N LEU A 151 -11.96 2.93 9.54
CA LEU A 151 -10.60 3.15 9.09
C LEU A 151 -9.84 1.83 9.07
N HIS A 152 -9.21 1.54 7.94
CA HIS A 152 -8.27 0.44 7.81
C HIS A 152 -6.89 1.01 7.55
N ARG A 153 -5.94 0.70 8.42
CA ARG A 153 -4.54 0.97 8.14
C ARG A 153 -4.00 -0.04 7.15
N LEU A 154 -3.29 0.46 6.14
CA LEU A 154 -2.56 -0.33 5.15
C LEU A 154 -1.17 -0.68 5.69
N LEU A 155 -0.70 -1.89 5.40
CA LEU A 155 0.60 -2.39 5.84
C LEU A 155 1.66 -2.19 4.76
N SER A 156 2.93 -2.17 5.18
CA SER A 156 4.05 -2.33 4.25
C SER A 156 4.09 -3.74 3.67
N LEU A 157 4.75 -3.88 2.50
CA LEU A 157 5.00 -5.20 1.93
C LEU A 157 5.72 -6.09 2.93
N SER A 158 6.76 -5.58 3.59
CA SER A 158 7.51 -6.30 4.62
C SER A 158 6.64 -6.74 5.79
N LYS A 159 5.75 -5.88 6.29
CA LYS A 159 4.80 -6.24 7.37
C LYS A 159 3.77 -7.26 6.90
N THR A 160 3.26 -7.09 5.69
CA THR A 160 2.28 -8.02 5.08
C THR A 160 2.89 -9.41 4.92
N ILE A 161 4.10 -9.52 4.38
CA ILE A 161 4.83 -10.79 4.24
C ILE A 161 4.98 -11.50 5.59
N LYS A 162 5.37 -10.74 6.64
CA LYS A 162 5.50 -11.26 8.01
C LYS A 162 4.16 -11.77 8.55
N GLU A 163 3.09 -10.98 8.44
CA GLU A 163 1.75 -11.35 8.94
C GLU A 163 1.17 -12.57 8.19
N HIS A 164 1.40 -12.65 6.89
CA HIS A 164 0.92 -13.77 6.05
C HIS A 164 1.82 -15.00 6.13
N LYS A 165 2.89 -14.96 6.92
CA LYS A 165 3.83 -16.07 7.13
C LYS A 165 4.34 -16.65 5.80
N VAL A 166 4.58 -15.79 4.81
CA VAL A 166 5.08 -16.21 3.50
C VAL A 166 6.50 -16.76 3.68
N ARG A 167 6.63 -18.09 3.72
CA ARG A 167 7.93 -18.78 3.86
C ARG A 167 8.84 -18.43 2.68
N ASN A 168 10.14 -18.34 2.92
CA ASN A 168 11.20 -17.93 1.98
C ASN A 168 11.32 -16.43 1.67
N SER A 169 10.66 -15.53 2.40
CA SER A 169 11.04 -14.11 2.37
C SER A 169 12.32 -13.93 3.19
N VAL A 170 13.47 -14.09 2.55
CA VAL A 170 14.73 -13.58 3.09
C VAL A 170 14.65 -12.06 3.06
N TRP A 171 14.08 -11.50 4.10
CA TRP A 171 14.42 -10.16 4.58
C TRP A 171 15.04 -10.33 5.96
N THR A 172 16.14 -11.05 5.98
CA THR A 172 17.18 -10.92 6.98
C THR A 172 18.38 -10.42 6.21
N GLY A 173 19.05 -9.36 6.65
CA GLY A 173 20.34 -8.96 6.09
C GLY A 173 21.46 -10.00 6.33
N GLY A 174 21.15 -11.30 6.23
CA GLY A 174 22.00 -12.44 6.52
C GLY A 174 21.53 -13.71 5.80
N LEU A 175 22.53 -14.56 5.52
CA LEU A 175 22.65 -15.73 4.63
C LEU A 175 21.39 -16.62 4.44
N VAL A 176 21.14 -16.98 3.17
CA VAL A 176 20.03 -17.84 2.71
C VAL A 176 20.31 -19.31 3.02
N ASP A 177 19.40 -19.99 3.72
CA ASP A 177 19.36 -21.45 3.77
C ASP A 177 18.66 -22.01 2.53
N HIS A 178 19.43 -22.64 1.65
CA HIS A 178 18.98 -23.15 0.36
C HIS A 178 18.24 -24.50 0.45
N ASN A 179 18.24 -25.18 1.59
CA ASN A 179 17.70 -26.55 1.68
C ASN A 179 16.17 -26.60 1.83
N GLY A 180 15.54 -25.58 2.45
CA GLY A 180 14.08 -25.53 2.62
C GLY A 180 13.28 -25.40 1.32
N TRP A 181 13.95 -25.20 0.18
CA TRP A 181 13.34 -25.05 -1.14
C TRP A 181 13.03 -26.40 -1.82
N MET A 182 13.56 -27.50 -1.27
CA MET A 182 13.49 -28.83 -1.88
C MET A 182 12.28 -29.65 -1.40
N ASP A 183 11.59 -29.23 -0.33
CA ASP A 183 10.47 -29.99 0.22
C ASP A 183 9.20 -29.84 -0.64
N ARG A 184 8.59 -30.97 -0.99
CA ARG A 184 7.32 -31.06 -1.75
C ARG A 184 6.37 -32.10 -1.15
N PRO A 185 5.05 -31.89 -1.23
CA PRO A 185 4.36 -30.75 -1.85
C PRO A 185 4.41 -29.49 -0.96
N LEU A 186 4.38 -28.32 -1.59
CA LEU A 186 4.11 -27.08 -0.88
C LEU A 186 2.70 -27.16 -0.27
N PRO A 187 2.46 -26.66 0.96
CA PRO A 187 1.12 -26.64 1.52
C PRO A 187 0.17 -25.89 0.58
N PRO A 188 -1.08 -26.35 0.43
CA PRO A 188 -2.03 -25.75 -0.51
C PRO A 188 -2.31 -24.30 -0.10
N VAL A 189 -1.73 -23.35 -0.81
CA VAL A 189 -2.19 -21.96 -0.80
C VAL A 189 -3.56 -21.99 -1.47
N ARG A 190 -4.62 -21.94 -0.66
CA ARG A 190 -6.01 -21.85 -1.14
C ARG A 190 -6.28 -20.46 -1.73
N SER A 191 -5.60 -20.10 -2.82
CA SER A 191 -5.78 -18.82 -3.53
C SER A 191 -7.24 -18.60 -3.98
N GLU A 192 -7.97 -19.69 -4.27
CA GLU A 192 -9.37 -19.66 -4.70
C GLU A 192 -10.36 -19.18 -3.63
N ARG A 193 -9.98 -19.16 -2.34
CA ARG A 193 -10.88 -18.66 -1.26
C ARG A 193 -10.67 -17.19 -0.89
N TYR A 194 -9.61 -16.56 -1.37
CA TYR A 194 -9.24 -15.21 -0.94
C TYR A 194 -9.57 -14.11 -1.95
N ILE A 195 -9.74 -14.48 -3.22
CA ILE A 195 -9.99 -13.53 -4.31
C ILE A 195 -11.49 -13.53 -4.64
N ASP A 196 -12.24 -12.74 -3.88
CA ASP A 196 -13.62 -12.36 -4.22
C ASP A 196 -13.63 -11.65 -5.59
N PRO A 197 -14.51 -12.01 -6.55
CA PRO A 197 -14.63 -11.31 -7.83
C PRO A 197 -14.81 -9.79 -7.68
N SER A 198 -15.41 -9.33 -6.58
CA SER A 198 -15.54 -7.90 -6.29
C SER A 198 -14.21 -7.24 -5.96
N LEU A 199 -13.19 -8.00 -5.53
CA LEU A 199 -11.87 -7.48 -5.16
C LEU A 199 -11.15 -6.86 -6.35
N SER A 200 -11.26 -7.45 -7.55
CA SER A 200 -10.70 -6.86 -8.77
C SER A 200 -11.31 -5.48 -9.07
N VAL A 201 -12.64 -5.34 -8.90
CA VAL A 201 -13.32 -4.04 -9.08
C VAL A 201 -12.84 -3.02 -8.04
N ARG A 202 -12.69 -3.45 -6.79
CA ARG A 202 -12.16 -2.59 -5.70
C ARG A 202 -10.70 -2.21 -5.92
N SER A 203 -9.88 -3.13 -6.41
CA SER A 203 -8.47 -2.90 -6.75
C SER A 203 -8.32 -1.91 -7.89
N VAL A 204 -9.13 -2.01 -8.95
CA VAL A 204 -9.16 -1.00 -10.01
C VAL A 204 -9.53 0.37 -9.43
N LYS A 205 -10.60 0.47 -8.64
CA LYS A 205 -10.99 1.72 -7.97
C LYS A 205 -9.88 2.28 -7.08
N TYR A 206 -9.14 1.41 -6.40
CA TYR A 206 -8.06 1.78 -5.50
C TYR A 206 -6.84 2.32 -6.23
N VAL A 207 -6.34 1.64 -7.27
CA VAL A 207 -5.17 2.13 -8.01
C VAL A 207 -5.49 3.39 -8.81
N GLN A 208 -6.73 3.50 -9.31
CA GLN A 208 -7.23 4.69 -10.04
C GLN A 208 -7.63 5.85 -9.11
N LEU A 209 -7.34 5.76 -7.81
CA LEU A 209 -7.73 6.77 -6.81
C LEU A 209 -7.31 8.20 -7.17
N TRP A 210 -6.21 8.36 -7.90
CA TRP A 210 -5.63 9.64 -8.29
C TRP A 210 -5.83 10.00 -9.76
N SER A 211 -6.77 9.35 -10.44
CA SER A 211 -7.12 9.72 -11.82
C SER A 211 -7.70 11.14 -11.93
N ASP A 212 -8.23 11.71 -10.85
CA ASP A 212 -8.76 13.08 -10.83
C ASP A 212 -7.65 14.14 -10.87
N ALA A 213 -6.55 13.90 -10.17
CA ALA A 213 -5.36 14.73 -10.14
C ALA A 213 -4.19 13.95 -9.52
N ALA A 214 -3.00 14.07 -10.11
CA ALA A 214 -1.78 13.58 -9.50
C ALA A 214 -1.62 14.21 -8.10
N PRO A 215 -1.30 13.43 -7.06
CA PRO A 215 -1.07 13.96 -5.72
C PRO A 215 0.09 14.97 -5.76
N GLN A 216 0.01 16.00 -4.91
CA GLN A 216 1.14 16.92 -4.68
C GLN A 216 2.05 16.32 -3.59
N PRO A 217 3.37 16.61 -3.61
CA PRO A 217 4.31 16.04 -2.63
C PRO A 217 3.97 16.35 -1.17
N ASP A 218 3.29 17.48 -0.92
CA ASP A 218 2.89 17.98 0.39
C ASP A 218 1.42 17.67 0.75
N ASP A 219 0.70 16.92 -0.09
CA ASP A 219 -0.70 16.57 0.16
C ASP A 219 -0.85 15.46 1.21
N THR A 220 -0.80 15.88 2.47
CA THR A 220 -0.97 15.00 3.64
C THR A 220 -2.32 14.26 3.66
N TYR A 221 -3.36 14.75 2.96
CA TYR A 221 -4.66 14.09 2.88
C TYR A 221 -4.76 13.05 1.76
N ARG A 222 -3.81 13.02 0.83
CA ARG A 222 -3.70 12.00 -0.22
C ARG A 222 -2.55 11.02 0.05
N LEU A 223 -1.49 11.46 0.72
CA LEU A 223 -0.28 10.68 1.00
C LEU A 223 -0.27 10.12 2.43
N HIS A 224 -1.11 9.13 2.69
CA HIS A 224 -1.16 8.44 3.98
C HIS A 224 -1.53 6.94 3.83
N PRO A 225 -1.17 6.07 4.78
CA PRO A 225 -1.41 4.63 4.72
C PRO A 225 -2.75 4.25 5.39
N ILE A 226 -3.78 5.06 5.20
CA ILE A 226 -5.15 4.73 5.64
C ILE A 226 -5.94 4.49 4.37
N LEU A 227 -6.63 3.36 4.29
CA LEU A 227 -7.44 3.01 3.14
C LEU A 227 -8.50 4.09 2.90
N PRO A 228 -8.59 4.64 1.68
CA PRO A 228 -9.65 5.59 1.36
C PRO A 228 -11.03 4.97 1.55
N LEU A 229 -11.98 5.80 1.95
CA LEU A 229 -13.36 5.36 2.12
C LEU A 229 -13.96 4.96 0.78
N GLU A 230 -14.96 4.08 0.86
CA GLU A 230 -15.73 3.59 -0.28
C GLU A 230 -14.94 2.75 -1.29
N ILE A 231 -13.68 2.39 -0.98
CA ILE A 231 -12.94 1.38 -1.74
C ILE A 231 -13.52 -0.01 -1.48
N LEU A 232 -13.73 -0.38 -0.22
CA LEU A 232 -14.27 -1.71 0.14
C LEU A 232 -15.78 -1.82 -0.06
N HIS A 233 -16.50 -0.72 0.11
CA HIS A 233 -17.96 -0.71 0.12
C HIS A 233 -18.47 0.38 -0.82
N THR A 234 -19.40 0.02 -1.70
CA THR A 234 -20.10 1.02 -2.52
C THR A 234 -21.12 1.72 -1.63
N PRO A 235 -21.25 3.07 -1.70
CA PRO A 235 -22.30 3.78 -0.98
C PRO A 235 -23.67 3.24 -1.34
N VAL A 236 -24.53 3.07 -0.34
CA VAL A 236 -25.95 2.78 -0.55
C VAL A 236 -26.72 4.05 -0.92
N ASP A 237 -26.23 5.21 -0.45
CA ASP A 237 -26.81 6.51 -0.73
C ASP A 237 -26.27 7.11 -2.04
N THR A 238 -27.15 7.77 -2.78
CA THR A 238 -26.82 8.49 -4.02
C THR A 238 -26.35 9.91 -3.75
N ALA A 239 -26.66 10.48 -2.57
CA ALA A 239 -26.22 11.81 -2.20
C ALA A 239 -24.69 11.85 -2.02
N GLN A 240 -24.05 12.72 -2.80
CA GLN A 240 -22.61 12.89 -2.81
C GLN A 240 -22.19 14.23 -2.21
N PHE A 241 -21.09 14.21 -1.47
CA PHE A 241 -20.53 15.34 -0.74
C PHE A 241 -19.04 15.45 -1.03
N ILE A 242 -18.53 16.68 -1.14
CA ILE A 242 -17.12 16.93 -1.38
C ILE A 242 -16.43 17.11 -0.03
N CYS A 243 -15.44 16.27 0.27
CA CYS A 243 -14.62 16.40 1.47
C CYS A 243 -13.68 17.60 1.35
N THR A 244 -13.67 18.54 2.30
CA THR A 244 -12.80 19.72 2.24
C THR A 244 -11.31 19.43 2.49
N GLY A 245 -10.98 18.24 3.01
CA GLY A 245 -9.60 17.76 3.13
C GLY A 245 -9.08 17.21 1.80
N CYS A 246 -9.39 15.95 1.50
CA CYS A 246 -8.90 15.25 0.29
C CYS A 246 -9.59 15.65 -1.03
N ARG A 247 -10.63 16.50 -0.98
CA ARG A 247 -11.44 16.97 -2.13
C ARG A 247 -12.19 15.87 -2.90
N ARG A 248 -12.24 14.66 -2.36
CA ARG A 248 -12.99 13.55 -2.97
C ARG A 248 -14.49 13.74 -2.79
N THR A 249 -15.22 13.38 -3.83
CA THR A 249 -16.67 13.24 -3.81
C THR A 249 -17.04 11.87 -3.24
N LEU A 250 -17.70 11.86 -2.06
CA LEU A 250 -18.00 10.67 -1.28
C LEU A 250 -19.47 10.69 -0.83
N GLY A 251 -20.05 9.53 -0.59
CA GLY A 251 -21.39 9.38 -0.01
C GLY A 251 -21.47 9.84 1.45
N ARG A 252 -22.70 10.13 1.91
CA ARG A 252 -22.96 10.61 3.28
C ARG A 252 -22.34 9.74 4.38
N SER A 253 -22.30 8.43 4.17
CA SER A 253 -21.76 7.44 5.11
C SER A 253 -20.26 7.60 5.37
N SER A 254 -19.55 8.39 4.58
CA SER A 254 -18.11 8.66 4.72
C SER A 254 -17.77 9.79 5.69
N PHE A 255 -18.78 10.43 6.28
CA PHE A 255 -18.63 11.60 7.15
C PHE A 255 -19.17 11.35 8.57
N PRO A 256 -18.49 11.82 9.63
CA PRO A 256 -18.92 11.62 11.02
C PRO A 256 -20.24 12.30 11.37
N THR A 257 -20.44 13.55 10.94
CA THR A 257 -21.67 14.32 11.22
C THR A 257 -22.09 15.13 9.98
N THR A 258 -23.32 15.62 9.95
CA THR A 258 -23.87 16.40 8.81
C THR A 258 -23.24 17.77 8.69
N SER A 259 -22.67 18.28 9.79
CA SER A 259 -22.02 19.58 9.88
C SER A 259 -20.53 19.54 9.56
N LEU A 260 -19.87 18.38 9.63
CA LEU A 260 -18.44 18.28 9.41
C LEU A 260 -18.12 18.11 7.92
N PRO A 261 -17.28 18.99 7.35
CA PRO A 261 -16.99 18.98 5.92
C PRO A 261 -15.90 17.97 5.53
N LYS A 262 -15.36 17.20 6.49
CA LYS A 262 -14.26 16.24 6.27
C LYS A 262 -14.73 14.80 6.50
N CYS A 263 -14.25 13.91 5.64
CA CYS A 263 -14.51 12.48 5.77
C CYS A 263 -13.72 11.88 6.95
N PHE A 264 -14.09 10.67 7.40
CA PHE A 264 -13.43 10.01 8.55
C PHE A 264 -11.91 9.91 8.41
N VAL A 265 -11.41 9.67 7.19
CA VAL A 265 -9.98 9.61 6.91
C VAL A 265 -9.32 10.97 7.14
N CYS A 266 -9.84 12.04 6.52
CA CYS A 266 -9.26 13.38 6.69
C CYS A 266 -9.40 13.89 8.13
N PHE A 267 -10.49 13.54 8.83
CA PHE A 267 -10.65 13.82 10.25
C PHE A 267 -9.55 13.16 11.10
N ALA A 268 -9.20 11.90 10.80
CA ALA A 268 -8.09 11.23 11.45
C ALA A 268 -6.73 11.90 11.13
N ILE A 269 -6.52 12.31 9.87
CA ILE A 269 -5.29 13.01 9.49
C ILE A 269 -5.15 14.35 10.24
N ASP A 270 -6.22 15.13 10.37
CA ASP A 270 -6.18 16.38 11.16
C ASP A 270 -5.77 16.11 12.61
N ALA A 271 -6.42 15.15 13.27
CA ALA A 271 -6.11 14.81 14.65
C ALA A 271 -4.63 14.41 14.85
N LYS A 272 -4.02 13.76 13.85
CA LYS A 272 -2.60 13.40 13.86
C LYS A 272 -1.70 14.63 13.68
N LEU A 273 -2.08 15.57 12.82
CA LEU A 273 -1.32 16.80 12.60
C LEU A 273 -1.37 17.69 13.85
N GLU A 274 -2.52 17.79 14.49
CA GLU A 274 -2.69 18.51 15.76
C GLU A 274 -1.84 17.89 16.88
N SER A 275 -1.83 16.56 17.01
CA SER A 275 -1.03 15.89 18.04
C SER A 275 0.48 16.11 17.87
N LYS A 276 0.96 16.28 16.62
CA LYS A 276 2.37 16.61 16.36
C LYS A 276 2.73 18.04 16.76
N GLN A 277 1.80 18.98 16.65
CA GLN A 277 2.02 20.38 17.01
C GLN A 277 2.00 20.61 18.52
N SER A 278 1.27 19.78 19.26
CA SER A 278 1.13 19.88 20.72
C SER A 278 2.28 19.25 21.53
N THR A 279 3.24 18.57 20.88
CA THR A 279 4.39 17.98 21.59
C THR A 279 5.50 19.03 21.73
N PRO A 280 5.80 19.53 22.95
CA PRO A 280 6.93 20.45 23.14
C PRO A 280 8.24 19.76 22.73
N LEU A 281 9.20 20.53 22.22
CA LEU A 281 10.58 20.05 22.05
C LEU A 281 11.05 19.40 23.35
N PRO A 282 11.72 18.22 23.30
CA PRO A 282 12.26 17.61 24.50
C PRO A 282 13.19 18.60 25.19
N GLN A 283 12.83 19.05 26.39
CA GLN A 283 13.83 19.69 27.24
C GLN A 283 14.89 18.64 27.58
N PRO A 284 16.18 19.00 27.56
CA PRO A 284 17.24 18.05 27.92
C PRO A 284 16.95 17.50 29.32
N ALA A 285 16.74 16.19 29.40
CA ALA A 285 16.38 15.52 30.63
C ALA A 285 17.54 15.63 31.64
N PRO A 286 17.28 15.97 32.92
CA PRO A 286 18.27 15.80 33.96
C PRO A 286 18.56 14.30 34.14
N GLU A 287 19.85 13.96 34.15
CA GLU A 287 20.36 12.60 34.36
C GLU A 287 19.86 12.03 35.68
N THR A 288 18.76 11.28 35.64
CA THR A 288 18.34 10.41 36.75
C THR A 288 17.93 9.07 36.17
N GLY A 289 18.78 8.07 36.40
CA GLY A 289 18.54 6.68 36.02
C GLY A 289 17.36 6.11 36.79
N SER A 290 16.22 5.95 36.12
CA SER A 290 15.12 5.08 36.56
C SER A 290 14.13 4.91 35.41
N SER A 291 14.40 3.97 34.51
CA SER A 291 13.45 3.51 33.49
C SER A 291 12.39 2.61 34.13
N ARG A 292 11.36 3.20 34.74
CA ARG A 292 10.09 2.50 34.95
C ARG A 292 9.24 2.69 33.70
N GLY A 293 9.12 1.62 32.91
CA GLY A 293 8.26 1.55 31.74
C GLY A 293 6.80 1.77 32.12
N TRP A 294 6.16 2.71 31.42
CA TRP A 294 4.73 2.91 31.39
C TRP A 294 4.20 2.37 30.05
N ASP A 295 3.00 1.77 30.05
CA ASP A 295 2.14 1.33 28.91
C ASP A 295 1.75 -0.16 28.78
N ASP A 296 2.10 -1.05 29.72
CA ASP A 296 1.75 -2.48 29.60
C ASP A 296 0.34 -2.85 30.14
N ILE A 297 -0.20 -2.05 31.07
CA ILE A 297 -1.47 -2.36 31.77
C ILE A 297 -2.70 -2.01 30.93
N GLN A 298 -2.72 -0.83 30.28
CA GLN A 298 -3.88 -0.39 29.50
C GLN A 298 -4.07 -1.19 28.20
N TYR A 299 -3.00 -1.76 27.64
CA TYR A 299 -3.08 -2.60 26.45
C TYR A 299 -3.70 -3.97 26.74
N ARG A 300 -3.37 -4.59 27.89
CA ARG A 300 -3.98 -5.86 28.33
C ARG A 300 -5.47 -5.73 28.59
N GLU A 301 -5.90 -4.61 29.17
CA GLU A 301 -7.33 -4.32 29.36
C GLU A 301 -8.05 -4.06 28.02
N PHE A 302 -7.37 -3.50 27.01
CA PHE A 302 -7.95 -3.18 25.71
C PHE A 302 -8.03 -4.39 24.73
N CYS A 303 -7.01 -5.25 24.72
CA CYS A 303 -6.91 -6.37 23.76
C CYS A 303 -7.41 -7.71 24.31
N GLY A 304 -7.72 -7.80 25.60
CA GLY A 304 -7.99 -9.07 26.29
C GLY A 304 -6.77 -9.99 26.37
N ASP A 305 -6.87 -11.06 27.16
CA ASP A 305 -5.84 -12.09 27.31
C ASP A 305 -5.73 -12.96 26.03
N HIS A 306 -5.18 -12.40 24.95
CA HIS A 306 -4.80 -13.16 23.75
C HIS A 306 -3.26 -13.38 23.74
N PRO A 307 -2.77 -14.53 24.25
CA PRO A 307 -1.34 -14.77 24.47
C PRO A 307 -0.49 -15.01 23.21
N GLU A 308 -1.03 -14.85 22.00
CA GLU A 308 -0.34 -15.22 20.75
C GLU A 308 0.34 -14.06 19.99
N TRP A 309 0.32 -12.84 20.51
CA TRP A 309 0.91 -11.67 19.84
C TRP A 309 2.03 -11.04 20.68
N PRO A 310 3.29 -10.98 20.19
CA PRO A 310 4.39 -10.39 20.96
C PRO A 310 4.21 -8.89 21.15
N THR A 311 4.56 -8.40 22.34
CA THR A 311 4.73 -6.99 22.74
C THR A 311 5.71 -6.17 21.87
N ALA A 312 6.33 -6.79 20.86
CA ALA A 312 7.27 -6.19 19.92
C ALA A 312 6.67 -5.11 18.99
N TYR A 313 5.34 -4.88 19.01
CA TYR A 313 4.69 -3.84 18.20
C TYR A 313 4.87 -2.41 18.75
N MET A 314 5.42 -2.22 19.94
CA MET A 314 5.50 -0.91 20.60
C MET A 314 6.70 -0.03 20.20
N TYR A 315 7.77 -0.56 19.59
CA TYR A 315 9.05 0.17 19.53
C TYR A 315 9.57 0.57 18.15
N GLU A 316 8.83 0.35 17.06
CA GLU A 316 9.22 0.88 15.76
C GLU A 316 8.25 1.98 15.33
N THR A 317 8.59 3.22 15.68
CA THR A 317 8.06 4.43 15.04
C THR A 317 8.38 4.30 13.56
N GLY A 318 7.40 3.83 12.78
CA GLY A 318 7.47 3.85 11.32
C GLY A 318 7.52 5.30 10.88
N ASP A 319 8.74 5.81 10.73
CA ASP A 319 9.01 7.06 10.07
C ASP A 319 8.52 6.96 8.62
N PHE A 320 7.91 8.04 8.12
CA PHE A 320 7.43 8.09 6.74
C PHE A 320 8.60 8.12 5.73
N SER A 321 9.81 8.39 6.21
CA SER A 321 11.05 8.41 5.44
C SER A 321 11.39 7.06 4.78
N ASP A 322 10.91 5.94 5.31
CA ASP A 322 11.09 4.60 4.70
C ASP A 322 10.25 4.39 3.43
N TRP A 323 9.28 5.27 3.16
CA TRP A 323 8.36 5.15 2.02
C TRP A 323 8.57 6.21 0.95
N TYR A 324 9.01 7.41 1.36
CA TYR A 324 9.37 8.50 0.46
C TYR A 324 10.51 9.26 1.15
N PRO A 325 11.78 9.07 0.73
CA PRO A 325 12.88 9.80 1.35
C PRO A 325 12.69 11.30 1.10
N GLU A 326 12.73 12.10 2.17
CA GLU A 326 12.83 13.55 2.05
C GLU A 326 14.10 13.87 1.25
N GLY A 327 13.91 14.45 0.06
CA GLY A 327 14.99 14.94 -0.76
C GLY A 327 15.74 16.03 -0.02
N GLY A 328 16.92 15.68 0.51
CA GLY A 328 17.88 16.64 1.04
C GLY A 328 18.21 17.67 -0.02
N ILE A 329 17.93 18.93 0.28
CA ILE A 329 18.37 20.10 -0.48
C ILE A 329 19.90 20.14 -0.37
N GLY A 330 20.58 19.54 -1.35
CA GLY A 330 21.98 19.79 -1.60
C GLY A 330 22.10 21.14 -2.30
N GLN A 331 22.49 22.17 -1.53
CA GLN A 331 23.03 23.40 -2.10
C GLN A 331 24.20 23.03 -3.03
N ARG A 332 24.14 23.51 -4.27
CA ARG A 332 25.32 23.72 -5.11
C ARG A 332 25.62 25.21 -5.15
#